data_AF-A0A922VPH9-F1
#
_entry.id   AF-A0A922VPH9-F1
#
_cell.length_a   1.000
_cell.length_b   1.000
_cell.length_c   1.000
_cell.angle_alpha   90.00
_cell.angle_beta   90.00
_cell.angle_gamma   90.00
#
_symmetry.space_group_name_H-M   'P 1'
#
loop_
_entity.id
_entity.type
_entity.pdbx_description
1 polymer ?
#
loop_
_entity_poly.entity_id
_entity_poly.type
_entity_poly.pdbx_seq_one_letter_code
_entity_poly.pdbx_strand_id
1 'polypeptide(L)'
;MGTGDDDRTRPPEHSGDAGCGGGRGADGGTGAADRGRGAVPDGAGADAGPDAAPRPAAERGLCGGDHAGGIRAGGFAARVGDLGDPVAGGGGRDLGRDGLFCRAQSRWAEVLAEDQPEEDLVGDDRGLDRGIAGGPCVLGLGNWRPLAGRPVAGGGLCGSDGGHRGKLGQAAGRGQGCLAADPGAWRRAGPVRCADRGGGGGDGAATGGAPGLGHRGLRALRSISIFGATGSVGEQTVDLIQRAGGAEAYRVVALTGGRNVARLAEMARALRAEVAVCGDASGFAELRERLAGSGVQAAAGPEAIAEAADRPADWVMSAIVGAAGLVPGFRALRHGRTLALANKESLVTAGPLLLAEAAAHGATILPVDSEHSAVFQALTGEDISAVERIILTASGGALRDWPLEALAKATVTEALAHPNWAMGQRITIDSASMFNKALEVIETREFFGVAPEQVEVIIHPESLIHSMVGFHDGAIMAHMGAPDMRHSIGYALNWPARNALPVARLDLAQVATLTFRAPDLTRYPALRLAREVMARRGLCGAAFNAAKEVALDHFLAGGLGFMEMAGAVEATLEALDAEMGSNLPQALEDVLAMDHLARVRAGEVARDRARSR
;
A
#
# COMPACT_ATOMS: atom_id res chain seq x y z
N MET A 1 -65.98 -29.71 20.10
CA MET A 1 -66.32 -30.60 21.23
C MET A 1 -65.08 -30.70 22.10
N GLY A 2 -65.01 -30.24 23.34
CA GLY A 2 -65.95 -29.39 24.12
C GLY A 2 -65.54 -29.34 25.61
N THR A 3 -65.86 -28.22 26.30
CA THR A 3 -65.82 -27.97 27.79
C THR A 3 -64.45 -28.11 28.51
N GLY A 4 -64.13 -27.38 29.60
CA GLY A 4 -64.83 -26.30 30.35
C GLY A 4 -63.88 -25.09 30.60
N ASP A 5 -64.33 -23.92 31.08
CA ASP A 5 -64.79 -23.56 32.44
C ASP A 5 -63.60 -23.35 33.43
N ASP A 6 -63.48 -22.32 34.29
CA ASP A 6 -64.11 -20.97 34.49
C ASP A 6 -63.17 -20.19 35.48
N ASP A 7 -63.29 -18.94 36.00
CA ASP A 7 -64.23 -17.80 36.01
C ASP A 7 -63.43 -16.52 36.49
N ARG A 8 -63.97 -15.29 36.37
CA ARG A 8 -63.60 -14.01 37.08
C ARG A 8 -62.26 -13.32 36.70
N THR A 9 -62.08 -11.98 36.75
CA THR A 9 -62.97 -10.78 36.90
C THR A 9 -62.28 -9.54 36.28
N ARG A 10 -62.99 -8.40 36.15
CA ARG A 10 -62.50 -7.12 35.55
C ARG A 10 -62.13 -6.01 36.59
N PRO A 11 -61.51 -4.87 36.19
CA PRO A 11 -60.74 -3.97 37.08
C PRO A 11 -61.42 -2.60 37.40
N PRO A 12 -60.76 -1.75 38.22
CA PRO A 12 -60.67 -0.28 38.10
C PRO A 12 -59.22 0.18 37.75
N GLU A 13 -58.87 1.36 37.22
CA GLU A 13 -59.40 2.75 37.17
C GLU A 13 -58.89 3.76 38.23
N HIS A 14 -58.85 5.04 37.80
CA HIS A 14 -58.61 6.31 38.54
C HIS A 14 -57.14 6.73 38.89
N SER A 15 -56.79 8.03 39.01
CA SER A 15 -57.33 9.29 38.41
C SER A 15 -56.43 10.52 38.72
N GLY A 16 -56.65 11.63 37.99
CA GLY A 16 -56.30 13.02 38.38
C GLY A 16 -54.90 13.55 38.01
N ASP A 17 -54.64 14.87 37.99
CA ASP A 17 -55.52 16.04 37.69
C ASP A 17 -54.62 17.29 37.46
N ALA A 18 -55.15 18.35 36.79
CA ALA A 18 -54.76 19.79 36.74
C ALA A 18 -53.27 20.27 36.92
N GLY A 19 -52.84 21.42 36.38
CA GLY A 19 -53.54 22.52 35.70
C GLY A 19 -52.57 23.58 35.13
N CYS A 20 -53.07 24.76 34.77
CA CYS A 20 -52.37 25.73 33.89
C CYS A 20 -51.68 26.92 34.61
N GLY A 21 -50.70 27.52 33.92
CA GLY A 21 -50.15 28.86 34.20
C GLY A 21 -48.67 28.86 34.64
N GLY A 22 -47.83 29.85 34.30
CA GLY A 22 -48.03 31.03 33.46
C GLY A 22 -47.49 32.32 34.09
N GLY A 23 -46.39 32.86 33.57
CA GLY A 23 -45.82 34.13 34.05
C GLY A 23 -44.47 34.48 33.42
N ARG A 24 -44.13 35.78 33.37
CA ARG A 24 -42.83 36.31 32.94
C ARG A 24 -42.34 37.37 33.93
N GLY A 25 -41.02 37.48 34.07
CA GLY A 25 -40.32 38.60 34.69
C GLY A 25 -39.00 38.16 35.32
N ALA A 26 -37.97 38.98 35.53
CA ALA A 26 -37.46 40.22 34.91
C ALA A 26 -36.56 40.90 35.96
N ASP A 27 -35.30 41.13 35.61
CA ASP A 27 -34.35 42.13 36.14
C ASP A 27 -34.01 42.22 37.65
N GLY A 28 -32.78 42.71 37.91
CA GLY A 28 -32.25 43.04 39.25
C GLY A 28 -31.22 42.01 39.78
N GLY A 29 -30.07 42.41 40.34
CA GLY A 29 -29.55 43.78 40.53
C GLY A 29 -28.10 43.77 41.07
N THR A 30 -27.43 44.92 41.01
CA THR A 30 -26.01 45.09 41.37
C THR A 30 -25.70 45.03 42.87
N GLY A 31 -24.55 44.47 43.24
CA GLY A 31 -23.89 44.66 44.54
C GLY A 31 -22.37 44.86 44.34
N ALA A 32 -21.72 45.70 45.15
CA ALA A 32 -20.34 46.14 44.94
C ALA A 32 -19.59 46.50 46.24
N ALA A 33 -18.30 46.82 46.09
CA ALA A 33 -17.32 47.23 47.12
C ALA A 33 -16.72 46.08 47.97
N ASP A 34 -15.53 46.21 48.60
CA ASP A 34 -14.62 47.38 48.64
C ASP A 34 -13.12 47.01 48.51
N ARG A 35 -12.24 48.01 48.67
CA ARG A 35 -10.82 48.05 48.26
C ARG A 35 -9.82 47.66 49.36
N GLY A 36 -8.63 47.21 48.94
CA GLY A 36 -7.39 47.26 49.72
C GLY A 36 -6.21 47.70 48.84
N ARG A 37 -5.25 48.47 49.36
CA ARG A 37 -4.11 49.05 48.61
C ARG A 37 -2.77 48.87 49.35
N GLY A 38 -1.68 48.76 48.59
CA GLY A 38 -0.28 48.79 49.07
C GLY A 38 0.60 47.90 48.19
N ALA A 39 1.27 48.35 47.12
CA ALA A 39 2.31 49.40 46.97
C ALA A 39 3.74 48.82 47.06
N VAL A 40 4.57 49.17 46.07
CA VAL A 40 5.98 48.74 45.87
C VAL A 40 6.93 49.84 46.36
N PRO A 41 8.17 49.50 46.76
CA PRO A 41 9.30 50.30 46.27
C PRO A 41 10.55 49.47 45.87
N ASP A 42 11.29 49.97 44.88
CA ASP A 42 12.67 49.56 44.57
C ASP A 42 13.69 50.24 45.50
N GLY A 43 14.90 49.69 45.65
CA GLY A 43 16.00 50.32 46.41
C GLY A 43 17.35 49.59 46.33
N ALA A 44 18.37 50.22 45.75
CA ALA A 44 19.65 49.61 45.34
C ALA A 44 20.77 49.59 46.42
N GLY A 45 21.83 48.79 46.15
CA GLY A 45 23.11 48.75 46.88
C GLY A 45 23.65 47.31 47.03
N ALA A 46 24.54 46.73 46.20
CA ALA A 46 25.85 47.13 45.64
C ALA A 46 27.05 46.85 46.58
N ASP A 47 27.87 45.82 46.27
CA ASP A 47 29.34 45.95 46.19
C ASP A 47 30.06 44.77 45.49
N ALA A 48 31.31 45.02 45.08
CA ALA A 48 32.46 44.13 44.71
C ALA A 48 32.28 42.76 43.98
N GLY A 49 33.03 42.59 42.88
CA GLY A 49 33.63 41.31 42.43
C GLY A 49 35.18 41.41 42.48
N PRO A 50 35.97 40.71 41.63
CA PRO A 50 35.65 39.64 40.68
C PRO A 50 36.56 38.39 40.85
N ASP A 51 36.39 37.36 40.00
CA ASP A 51 37.55 36.65 39.40
C ASP A 51 37.16 35.98 38.06
N ALA A 52 38.12 35.66 37.18
CA ALA A 52 37.81 35.44 35.76
C ALA A 52 38.63 34.39 34.98
N ALA A 53 37.91 33.63 34.15
CA ALA A 53 38.39 33.00 32.90
C ALA A 53 39.41 31.83 33.06
N PRO A 54 39.88 31.16 31.98
CA PRO A 54 39.54 31.33 30.56
C PRO A 54 39.11 30.07 29.79
N ARG A 55 38.56 30.29 28.58
CA ARG A 55 38.56 29.30 27.49
C ARG A 55 39.92 29.36 26.76
N PRO A 56 40.47 28.24 26.24
CA PRO A 56 41.47 28.31 25.18
C PRO A 56 40.81 28.76 23.86
N ALA A 57 41.59 29.45 23.01
CA ALA A 57 41.15 29.95 21.70
C ALA A 57 41.80 29.15 20.55
N ALA A 58 41.38 29.44 19.32
CA ALA A 58 42.02 28.88 18.13
C ALA A 58 43.31 29.65 17.76
N GLU A 59 44.33 28.93 17.33
CA GLU A 59 45.52 29.49 16.67
C GLU A 59 45.55 29.12 15.17
N ARG A 60 46.21 29.96 14.37
CA ARG A 60 46.59 29.66 12.98
C ARG A 60 48.09 29.48 12.91
N GLY A 61 48.55 28.28 12.53
CA GLY A 61 49.95 28.00 12.24
C GLY A 61 50.12 27.49 10.81
N LEU A 62 50.89 28.21 9.99
CA LEU A 62 51.33 27.73 8.68
C LEU A 62 52.75 27.18 8.79
N CYS A 63 52.98 25.94 8.35
CA CYS A 63 54.20 25.53 7.67
C CYS A 63 53.99 24.18 6.97
N GLY A 64 54.77 23.92 5.91
CA GLY A 64 54.59 22.76 5.03
C GLY A 64 55.26 21.48 5.50
N GLY A 65 54.86 20.36 4.89
CA GLY A 65 55.47 19.05 5.04
C GLY A 65 54.78 18.04 4.12
N ASP A 66 55.44 17.66 3.04
CA ASP A 66 54.90 16.67 2.08
C ASP A 66 54.75 15.29 2.71
N HIS A 67 53.68 14.58 2.36
CA HIS A 67 53.76 13.14 2.06
C HIS A 67 52.57 12.68 1.22
N ALA A 68 52.86 12.06 0.06
CA ALA A 68 51.85 11.48 -0.81
C ALA A 68 51.41 10.09 -0.31
N GLY A 69 50.10 9.83 -0.30
CA GLY A 69 49.50 8.58 0.19
C GLY A 69 48.27 8.16 -0.62
N GLY A 70 48.41 8.01 -1.94
CA GLY A 70 47.30 7.70 -2.83
C GLY A 70 46.76 6.27 -2.67
N ILE A 71 45.53 6.15 -2.15
CA ILE A 71 44.75 4.89 -2.17
C ILE A 71 44.19 4.70 -3.59
N ARG A 72 44.32 3.48 -4.13
CA ARG A 72 44.04 3.18 -5.54
C ARG A 72 42.59 2.71 -5.74
N ALA A 73 41.93 3.22 -6.78
CA ALA A 73 40.72 2.59 -7.30
C ALA A 73 41.06 1.24 -7.95
N GLY A 74 40.37 0.17 -7.55
CA GLY A 74 40.60 -1.20 -8.03
C GLY A 74 39.89 -1.48 -9.36
N GLY A 75 40.44 -1.01 -10.48
CA GLY A 75 39.95 -1.38 -11.81
C GLY A 75 40.27 -2.84 -12.15
N PHE A 76 39.26 -3.68 -12.33
CA PHE A 76 39.44 -5.11 -12.64
C PHE A 76 39.62 -5.33 -14.15
N ALA A 77 40.83 -5.69 -14.57
CA ALA A 77 41.16 -5.95 -15.98
C ALA A 77 41.43 -7.45 -16.20
N ALA A 78 40.52 -8.14 -16.88
CA ALA A 78 40.69 -9.53 -17.25
C ALA A 78 41.82 -9.70 -18.28
N ARG A 79 42.77 -10.62 -18.03
CA ARG A 79 43.79 -10.99 -18.99
C ARG A 79 43.27 -12.04 -19.95
N VAL A 80 43.43 -11.80 -21.25
CA VAL A 80 43.33 -12.84 -22.28
C VAL A 80 44.50 -13.81 -22.12
N GLY A 81 44.21 -15.11 -22.03
CA GLY A 81 45.17 -16.20 -22.12
C GLY A 81 44.83 -17.08 -23.31
N ASP A 82 45.53 -16.89 -24.41
CA ASP A 82 45.36 -17.65 -25.66
C ASP A 82 46.27 -18.89 -25.64
N LEU A 83 45.73 -20.08 -25.97
CA LEU A 83 46.51 -21.30 -26.27
C LEU A 83 45.63 -22.43 -26.85
N GLY A 84 45.74 -22.67 -28.16
CA GLY A 84 45.82 -24.04 -28.72
C GLY A 84 44.53 -24.84 -29.00
N ASP A 85 43.90 -24.57 -30.15
CA ASP A 85 43.27 -25.63 -30.98
C ASP A 85 44.38 -26.54 -31.58
N PRO A 86 44.16 -27.82 -32.01
CA PRO A 86 43.26 -28.10 -33.14
C PRO A 86 42.55 -29.50 -33.20
N VAL A 87 41.72 -29.65 -34.24
CA VAL A 87 41.25 -30.89 -34.93
C VAL A 87 39.90 -31.51 -34.49
N ALA A 88 38.83 -30.92 -35.04
CA ALA A 88 37.79 -31.58 -35.85
C ALA A 88 37.21 -32.96 -35.43
N GLY A 89 35.94 -32.94 -34.99
CA GLY A 89 35.00 -34.07 -35.05
C GLY A 89 33.59 -33.56 -35.36
N GLY A 90 32.98 -34.02 -36.46
CA GLY A 90 31.70 -33.46 -36.96
C GLY A 90 30.46 -33.97 -36.21
N GLY A 91 29.43 -33.13 -36.07
CA GLY A 91 28.20 -33.51 -35.37
C GLY A 91 27.15 -32.40 -35.22
N GLY A 92 26.84 -31.67 -36.30
CA GLY A 92 25.85 -30.59 -36.25
C GLY A 92 24.46 -31.08 -35.82
N ARG A 93 23.95 -30.56 -34.70
CA ARG A 93 22.54 -30.61 -34.32
C ARG A 93 22.07 -29.25 -33.85
N ASP A 94 21.18 -28.69 -34.64
CA ASP A 94 20.37 -27.54 -34.29
C ASP A 94 19.46 -27.90 -33.09
N LEU A 95 19.47 -27.07 -32.04
CA LEU A 95 18.64 -27.25 -30.85
C LEU A 95 17.91 -25.92 -30.60
N GLY A 96 16.67 -25.88 -31.09
CA GLY A 96 15.85 -24.67 -31.09
C GLY A 96 15.53 -24.13 -29.69
N ARG A 97 15.30 -22.81 -29.64
CA ARG A 97 14.73 -22.09 -28.49
C ARG A 97 13.22 -22.40 -28.33
N ASP A 98 12.86 -23.67 -28.13
CA ASP A 98 11.49 -24.10 -27.85
C ASP A 98 11.52 -25.28 -26.86
N GLY A 99 11.37 -25.01 -25.56
CA GLY A 99 11.39 -26.08 -24.56
C GLY A 99 11.15 -25.69 -23.10
N LEU A 100 11.61 -24.52 -22.64
CA LEU A 100 11.50 -24.14 -21.22
C LEU A 100 10.15 -23.49 -20.82
N PHE A 101 9.51 -22.74 -21.72
CA PHE A 101 8.34 -21.92 -21.37
C PHE A 101 7.02 -22.72 -21.23
N CYS A 102 6.86 -23.84 -21.92
CA CYS A 102 5.59 -24.59 -21.97
C CYS A 102 5.32 -25.50 -20.74
N ARG A 103 5.92 -25.24 -19.57
CA ARG A 103 5.65 -25.96 -18.32
C ARG A 103 5.24 -25.08 -17.12
N ALA A 104 5.18 -23.76 -17.29
CA ALA A 104 4.74 -22.86 -16.22
C ALA A 104 3.24 -23.02 -15.85
N GLN A 105 2.39 -23.34 -16.84
CA GLN A 105 0.92 -23.34 -16.68
C GLN A 105 0.35 -24.36 -15.67
N SER A 106 1.15 -25.29 -15.16
CA SER A 106 0.72 -26.30 -14.19
C SER A 106 1.18 -26.04 -12.74
N ARG A 107 1.86 -24.91 -12.46
CA ARG A 107 2.36 -24.59 -11.10
C ARG A 107 1.80 -23.33 -10.45
N TRP A 108 0.96 -22.56 -11.16
CA TRP A 108 0.34 -21.34 -10.61
C TRP A 108 -0.37 -21.56 -9.26
N ALA A 109 -1.01 -22.72 -9.08
CA ALA A 109 -1.71 -23.08 -7.85
C ALA A 109 -0.79 -23.50 -6.69
N GLU A 110 0.46 -23.95 -6.94
CA GLU A 110 1.42 -24.28 -5.86
C GLU A 110 1.99 -22.97 -5.28
N VAL A 111 2.47 -22.07 -6.16
CA VAL A 111 3.17 -20.83 -5.79
C VAL A 111 2.30 -19.86 -4.98
N LEU A 112 0.98 -19.88 -5.17
CA LEU A 112 0.04 -18.99 -4.47
C LEU A 112 -0.67 -19.65 -3.27
N ALA A 113 -0.46 -20.95 -3.03
CA ALA A 113 -1.02 -21.67 -1.89
C ALA A 113 -0.05 -21.76 -0.69
N GLU A 114 1.25 -21.82 -0.94
CA GLU A 114 2.27 -21.82 0.12
C GLU A 114 2.49 -20.42 0.73
N ASP A 115 2.22 -19.35 -0.04
CA ASP A 115 2.67 -17.98 0.25
C ASP A 115 1.65 -17.13 1.03
N GLN A 116 1.12 -17.69 2.14
CA GLN A 116 0.25 -16.99 3.09
C GLN A 116 0.72 -17.22 4.54
N PRO A 117 1.07 -16.18 5.32
CA PRO A 117 1.63 -16.30 6.67
C PRO A 117 0.57 -16.62 7.74
N GLU A 118 0.99 -17.17 8.88
CA GLU A 118 0.13 -17.39 10.05
C GLU A 118 -0.16 -16.07 10.76
N GLU A 119 -1.39 -15.57 10.64
CA GLU A 119 -1.90 -14.42 11.39
C GLU A 119 -2.99 -14.86 12.38
N ASP A 120 -3.06 -14.14 13.51
CA ASP A 120 -3.97 -14.29 14.66
C ASP A 120 -3.97 -15.60 15.47
N LEU A 121 -3.31 -15.54 16.64
CA LEU A 121 -3.88 -16.04 17.92
C LEU A 121 -3.35 -15.24 19.13
N VAL A 122 -4.13 -14.26 19.59
CA VAL A 122 -4.05 -13.76 20.98
C VAL A 122 -5.47 -13.69 21.56
N GLY A 123 -5.95 -14.83 22.05
CA GLY A 123 -7.16 -14.96 22.84
C GLY A 123 -7.00 -16.11 23.83
N ASP A 124 -7.14 -15.82 25.14
CA ASP A 124 -7.24 -16.85 26.18
C ASP A 124 -8.62 -17.49 26.07
N ASP A 125 -8.68 -18.79 25.75
CA ASP A 125 -9.83 -19.59 26.16
C ASP A 125 -9.45 -21.03 26.49
N ARG A 126 -10.10 -21.58 27.52
CA ARG A 126 -9.62 -22.75 28.27
C ARG A 126 -10.40 -24.03 27.97
N GLY A 127 -10.27 -24.47 26.72
CA GLY A 127 -10.34 -25.86 26.29
C GLY A 127 -11.71 -26.56 26.33
N LEU A 128 -11.81 -27.66 25.58
CA LEU A 128 -12.59 -28.86 25.94
C LEU A 128 -12.13 -30.07 25.09
N ASP A 129 -12.68 -31.24 25.38
CA ASP A 129 -12.16 -32.57 25.04
C ASP A 129 -13.03 -33.30 23.98
N ARG A 130 -12.43 -34.28 23.27
CA ARG A 130 -13.04 -35.28 22.34
C ARG A 130 -13.50 -34.75 20.97
N GLY A 131 -13.51 -35.56 19.90
CA GLY A 131 -12.91 -36.90 19.71
C GLY A 131 -13.63 -37.81 18.70
N ILE A 132 -12.85 -38.67 18.01
CA ILE A 132 -13.24 -39.92 17.30
C ILE A 132 -13.93 -39.79 15.91
N ALA A 133 -13.07 -39.91 14.87
CA ALA A 133 -13.14 -40.79 13.67
C ALA A 133 -14.43 -41.00 12.81
N GLY A 134 -14.22 -41.09 11.48
CA GLY A 134 -14.89 -42.12 10.66
C GLY A 134 -15.12 -41.86 9.15
N GLY A 135 -14.43 -42.61 8.27
CA GLY A 135 -14.95 -43.02 6.95
C GLY A 135 -14.58 -42.20 5.69
N PRO A 136 -13.90 -42.80 4.68
CA PRO A 136 -13.65 -42.16 3.37
C PRO A 136 -14.62 -42.64 2.26
N CYS A 137 -15.02 -41.74 1.35
CA CYS A 137 -15.88 -42.08 0.19
C CYS A 137 -15.43 -41.44 -1.14
N VAL A 138 -14.68 -42.22 -1.92
CA VAL A 138 -14.76 -42.43 -3.38
C VAL A 138 -15.12 -41.26 -4.31
N LEU A 139 -14.09 -40.81 -5.04
CA LEU A 139 -14.02 -40.44 -6.47
C LEU A 139 -15.33 -40.36 -7.30
N GLY A 140 -15.53 -39.21 -7.97
CA GLY A 140 -16.57 -39.02 -9.00
C GLY A 140 -16.12 -38.13 -10.16
N LEU A 141 -15.16 -38.59 -10.99
CA LEU A 141 -14.64 -37.83 -12.13
C LEU A 141 -15.56 -37.93 -13.36
N GLY A 142 -16.28 -36.85 -13.67
CA GLY A 142 -17.10 -36.72 -14.89
C GLY A 142 -16.27 -36.27 -16.09
N ASN A 143 -16.19 -37.12 -17.12
CA ASN A 143 -15.50 -36.79 -18.38
C ASN A 143 -16.22 -35.68 -19.17
N TRP A 144 -15.48 -34.66 -19.59
CA TRP A 144 -15.84 -33.79 -20.72
C TRP A 144 -14.70 -33.75 -21.74
N ARG A 145 -15.03 -33.97 -23.01
CA ARG A 145 -14.09 -33.88 -24.15
C ARG A 145 -14.45 -32.68 -25.02
N PRO A 146 -13.50 -31.79 -25.36
CA PRO A 146 -13.66 -30.87 -26.48
C PRO A 146 -13.47 -31.62 -27.82
N LEU A 147 -14.21 -31.20 -28.86
CA LEU A 147 -13.99 -31.64 -30.24
C LEU A 147 -13.06 -30.65 -30.97
N ALA A 148 -12.21 -31.17 -31.84
CA ALA A 148 -11.24 -30.37 -32.59
C ALA A 148 -11.78 -29.93 -33.97
N GLY A 149 -11.48 -28.68 -34.34
CA GLY A 149 -11.59 -28.17 -35.72
C GLY A 149 -10.21 -27.77 -36.24
N ARG A 150 -9.91 -28.01 -37.53
CA ARG A 150 -8.62 -27.68 -38.17
C ARG A 150 -8.79 -26.62 -39.28
N PRO A 151 -7.70 -25.95 -39.70
CA PRO A 151 -7.77 -24.60 -40.27
C PRO A 151 -7.87 -24.55 -41.81
N VAL A 152 -8.02 -23.34 -42.33
CA VAL A 152 -7.87 -22.97 -43.74
C VAL A 152 -6.81 -21.87 -43.85
N ALA A 153 -6.06 -21.83 -44.96
CA ALA A 153 -5.04 -20.82 -45.26
C ALA A 153 -4.95 -20.56 -46.78
N GLY A 154 -4.44 -19.38 -47.20
CA GLY A 154 -3.98 -19.19 -48.59
C GLY A 154 -4.00 -17.77 -49.16
N GLY A 155 -2.81 -17.15 -49.28
CA GLY A 155 -2.46 -16.14 -50.31
C GLY A 155 -2.99 -14.69 -50.14
N GLY A 156 -2.33 -13.66 -50.72
CA GLY A 156 -0.97 -13.68 -51.27
C GLY A 156 -0.55 -12.49 -52.18
N LEU A 157 0.48 -11.75 -51.73
CA LEU A 157 1.55 -11.09 -52.51
C LEU A 157 1.30 -9.85 -53.42
N CYS A 158 2.44 -9.18 -53.67
CA CYS A 158 2.81 -8.11 -54.63
C CYS A 158 2.24 -6.68 -54.43
N GLY A 159 3.00 -5.60 -54.68
CA GLY A 159 4.47 -5.51 -54.91
C GLY A 159 4.94 -4.27 -55.69
N SER A 160 6.24 -3.94 -55.62
CA SER A 160 6.99 -2.97 -56.48
C SER A 160 6.61 -1.47 -56.32
N ASP A 161 7.45 -0.47 -56.62
CA ASP A 161 8.93 -0.37 -56.62
C ASP A 161 9.38 1.12 -56.68
N GLY A 162 10.68 1.37 -56.52
CA GLY A 162 11.34 2.54 -57.15
C GLY A 162 11.91 3.64 -56.23
N GLY A 163 13.23 3.79 -56.27
CA GLY A 163 13.96 4.95 -55.71
C GLY A 163 15.33 5.11 -56.37
N HIS A 164 15.96 6.29 -56.30
CA HIS A 164 17.28 6.51 -56.91
C HIS A 164 18.09 7.68 -56.31
N ARG A 165 19.35 7.38 -55.92
CA ARG A 165 20.61 8.21 -55.92
C ARG A 165 20.55 9.57 -55.16
N GLY A 166 21.50 10.00 -54.32
CA GLY A 166 22.97 9.79 -54.25
C GLY A 166 23.64 11.18 -54.29
N LYS A 167 24.73 11.54 -53.58
CA LYS A 167 25.87 10.82 -52.99
C LYS A 167 26.51 11.60 -51.82
N LEU A 168 27.24 10.87 -50.94
CA LEU A 168 28.47 11.26 -50.19
C LEU A 168 28.47 12.51 -49.28
N GLY A 169 28.76 12.29 -47.98
CA GLY A 169 29.14 13.33 -47.01
C GLY A 169 29.32 12.73 -45.60
N GLN A 170 30.41 13.09 -44.91
CA GLN A 170 30.85 12.45 -43.65
C GLN A 170 31.41 13.53 -42.70
N ALA A 171 31.23 13.50 -41.38
CA ALA A 171 30.39 12.68 -40.50
C ALA A 171 30.08 13.52 -39.21
N ALA A 172 29.51 13.08 -38.08
CA ALA A 172 29.13 11.76 -37.55
C ALA A 172 28.00 11.93 -36.49
N GLY A 173 27.85 10.99 -35.54
CA GLY A 173 27.36 11.27 -34.17
C GLY A 173 25.86 11.44 -33.98
N ARG A 174 25.12 10.33 -33.83
CA ARG A 174 23.72 10.32 -33.35
C ARG A 174 23.62 9.76 -31.93
N GLY A 175 22.71 10.35 -31.14
CA GLY A 175 22.14 9.80 -29.90
C GLY A 175 20.80 10.50 -29.67
N GLN A 176 19.79 10.22 -30.51
CA GLN A 176 18.70 9.27 -30.19
C GLN A 176 17.91 9.72 -28.96
N GLY A 177 16.85 10.46 -29.24
CA GLY A 177 16.02 11.13 -28.26
C GLY A 177 15.40 10.22 -27.22
N CYS A 178 15.53 10.65 -25.97
CA CYS A 178 14.62 10.29 -24.91
C CYS A 178 13.21 10.74 -25.32
N LEU A 179 12.27 9.80 -25.45
CA LEU A 179 10.86 10.14 -25.37
C LEU A 179 10.60 10.62 -23.94
N ALA A 180 10.27 11.90 -23.79
CA ALA A 180 9.80 12.41 -22.50
C ALA A 180 8.50 11.69 -22.12
N ALA A 181 8.38 11.27 -20.86
CA ALA A 181 7.10 10.80 -20.35
C ALA A 181 6.11 11.99 -20.35
N ASP A 182 4.93 11.78 -20.92
CA ASP A 182 3.84 12.76 -20.85
C ASP A 182 3.27 12.76 -19.41
N PRO A 183 3.29 13.88 -18.66
CA PRO A 183 2.69 13.96 -17.32
C PRO A 183 1.14 13.99 -17.33
N GLY A 184 0.51 13.71 -18.48
CA GLY A 184 -0.92 13.77 -18.75
C GLY A 184 -1.80 12.73 -18.06
N ALA A 185 -2.00 12.85 -16.74
CA ALA A 185 -3.15 12.24 -16.05
C ALA A 185 -3.78 13.13 -14.96
N TRP A 186 -2.96 13.84 -14.17
CA TRP A 186 -3.40 14.59 -12.98
C TRP A 186 -4.42 15.72 -13.27
N ARG A 187 -4.48 16.22 -14.50
CA ARG A 187 -5.25 17.43 -14.89
C ARG A 187 -6.67 17.18 -15.41
N ARG A 188 -7.44 16.25 -14.82
CA ARG A 188 -8.88 16.05 -15.14
C ARG A 188 -9.85 16.01 -13.95
N ALA A 189 -9.49 16.59 -12.80
CA ALA A 189 -10.45 16.92 -11.73
C ALA A 189 -11.05 18.34 -11.86
N GLY A 190 -11.58 18.68 -13.05
CA GLY A 190 -12.33 19.93 -13.23
C GLY A 190 -13.66 19.89 -12.46
N PRO A 191 -14.19 21.02 -11.96
CA PRO A 191 -15.44 21.03 -11.19
C PRO A 191 -16.60 20.51 -12.04
N VAL A 192 -17.31 19.50 -11.53
CA VAL A 192 -18.39 18.80 -12.22
C VAL A 192 -19.60 19.73 -12.41
N ARG A 193 -19.57 20.51 -13.49
CA ARG A 193 -20.76 21.18 -14.03
C ARG A 193 -21.61 20.12 -14.71
N CYS A 194 -22.70 19.72 -14.06
CA CYS A 194 -23.73 18.87 -14.68
C CYS A 194 -24.17 19.50 -16.01
N ALA A 195 -23.98 18.78 -17.11
CA ALA A 195 -24.29 19.25 -18.45
C ALA A 195 -25.78 19.11 -18.75
N ASP A 196 -26.62 19.87 -18.05
CA ASP A 196 -28.04 19.94 -18.38
C ASP A 196 -28.26 20.96 -19.52
N ARG A 197 -28.54 20.44 -20.71
CA ARG A 197 -28.84 21.22 -21.93
C ARG A 197 -29.90 20.52 -22.80
N GLY A 198 -31.05 20.25 -22.20
CA GLY A 198 -32.30 20.42 -22.95
C GLY A 198 -32.46 21.89 -23.35
N GLY A 199 -32.88 22.17 -24.59
CA GLY A 199 -33.06 23.53 -25.10
C GLY A 199 -34.53 23.91 -25.27
N GLY A 200 -34.81 25.21 -25.37
CA GLY A 200 -36.15 25.77 -25.66
C GLY A 200 -36.58 26.78 -24.60
N GLY A 201 -36.70 28.05 -24.99
CA GLY A 201 -37.12 29.13 -24.09
C GLY A 201 -38.64 29.35 -24.05
N GLY A 202 -39.07 30.25 -23.17
CA GLY A 202 -40.46 30.71 -23.06
C GLY A 202 -40.71 31.41 -21.73
N ASP A 203 -41.14 32.67 -21.76
CA ASP A 203 -41.58 33.41 -20.58
C ASP A 203 -42.98 32.96 -20.11
N GLY A 204 -43.29 33.08 -18.81
CA GLY A 204 -44.69 33.04 -18.36
C GLY A 204 -44.95 32.65 -16.91
N ALA A 205 -45.21 33.66 -16.07
CA ALA A 205 -46.12 33.70 -14.90
C ALA A 205 -46.19 32.53 -13.88
N ALA A 206 -46.26 32.90 -12.60
CA ALA A 206 -46.44 31.94 -11.49
C ALA A 206 -47.92 31.76 -11.08
N THR A 207 -48.30 30.51 -10.80
CA THR A 207 -49.40 30.15 -9.87
C THR A 207 -48.99 28.92 -9.06
N GLY A 208 -49.34 28.89 -7.78
CA GLY A 208 -48.87 27.85 -6.85
C GLY A 208 -49.54 26.48 -7.01
N GLY A 209 -48.76 25.43 -6.78
CA GLY A 209 -49.23 24.06 -6.55
C GLY A 209 -48.43 23.45 -5.40
N ALA A 210 -49.05 22.53 -4.64
CA ALA A 210 -48.37 21.89 -3.50
C ALA A 210 -47.15 21.08 -3.99
N PRO A 211 -46.08 20.95 -3.17
CA PRO A 211 -44.96 20.08 -3.49
C PRO A 211 -45.44 18.62 -3.51
N GLY A 212 -45.71 18.11 -4.70
CA GLY A 212 -45.96 16.69 -4.91
C GLY A 212 -44.79 15.86 -4.38
N LEU A 213 -45.06 14.62 -3.98
CA LEU A 213 -44.05 13.67 -3.51
C LEU A 213 -43.08 13.32 -4.65
N GLY A 214 -42.09 14.19 -4.85
CA GLY A 214 -41.09 14.04 -5.88
C GLY A 214 -40.37 12.72 -5.67
N HIS A 215 -40.38 11.89 -6.71
CA HIS A 215 -39.59 10.67 -6.76
C HIS A 215 -38.14 11.04 -6.42
N ARG A 216 -37.67 10.66 -5.22
CA ARG A 216 -36.24 10.56 -4.99
C ARG A 216 -35.75 9.49 -5.94
N GLY A 217 -35.22 9.90 -7.09
CA GLY A 217 -34.57 9.00 -8.01
C GLY A 217 -33.53 8.21 -7.23
N LEU A 218 -33.73 6.89 -7.14
CA LEU A 218 -32.83 6.01 -6.40
C LEU A 218 -31.45 6.13 -7.05
N ARG A 219 -30.55 6.90 -6.44
CA ARG A 219 -29.14 6.85 -6.80
C ARG A 219 -28.72 5.40 -6.58
N ALA A 220 -28.29 4.75 -7.65
CA ALA A 220 -27.74 3.40 -7.56
C ALA A 220 -26.65 3.39 -6.49
N LEU A 221 -26.72 2.42 -5.57
CA LEU A 221 -25.74 2.30 -4.50
C LEU A 221 -24.35 2.14 -5.13
N ARG A 222 -23.37 2.89 -4.62
CA ARG A 222 -21.99 2.80 -5.12
C ARG A 222 -21.52 1.36 -4.97
N SER A 223 -21.08 0.77 -6.06
CA SER A 223 -20.57 -0.61 -6.05
C SER A 223 -19.12 -0.64 -5.60
N ILE A 224 -18.79 -1.55 -4.67
CA ILE A 224 -17.46 -1.62 -4.06
C ILE A 224 -16.95 -3.06 -3.93
N SER A 225 -15.64 -3.23 -4.04
CA SER A 225 -14.95 -4.49 -3.73
C SER A 225 -13.79 -4.24 -2.75
N ILE A 226 -13.52 -5.20 -1.87
CA ILE A 226 -12.43 -5.14 -0.88
C ILE A 226 -11.59 -6.40 -0.99
N PHE A 227 -10.38 -6.27 -1.53
CA PHE A 227 -9.39 -7.34 -1.60
C PHE A 227 -8.49 -7.24 -0.36
N GLY A 228 -8.44 -8.29 0.47
CA GLY A 228 -7.77 -8.25 1.77
C GLY A 228 -8.64 -7.70 2.91
N ALA A 229 -9.95 -7.91 2.85
CA ALA A 229 -10.95 -7.43 3.81
C ALA A 229 -10.69 -7.85 5.27
N THR A 230 -10.06 -8.99 5.52
CA THR A 230 -9.73 -9.48 6.88
C THR A 230 -8.39 -8.96 7.43
N GLY A 231 -7.60 -8.23 6.64
CA GLY A 231 -6.36 -7.58 7.12
C GLY A 231 -6.65 -6.22 7.76
N SER A 232 -5.67 -5.63 8.46
CA SER A 232 -5.87 -4.36 9.22
C SER A 232 -6.47 -3.20 8.40
N VAL A 233 -6.06 -3.02 7.13
CA VAL A 233 -6.66 -2.03 6.22
C VAL A 233 -8.08 -2.43 5.80
N GLY A 234 -8.32 -3.72 5.57
CA GLY A 234 -9.63 -4.26 5.24
C GLY A 234 -10.65 -4.09 6.36
N GLU A 235 -10.30 -4.45 7.60
CA GLU A 235 -11.11 -4.24 8.81
C GLU A 235 -11.50 -2.77 8.97
N GLN A 236 -10.54 -1.85 8.85
CA GLN A 236 -10.79 -0.41 8.94
C GLN A 236 -11.64 0.12 7.76
N THR A 237 -11.50 -0.46 6.57
CA THR A 237 -12.36 -0.15 5.42
C THR A 237 -13.80 -0.60 5.68
N VAL A 238 -13.99 -1.82 6.19
CA VAL A 238 -15.31 -2.37 6.57
C VAL A 238 -15.95 -1.57 7.70
N ASP A 239 -15.18 -1.19 8.73
CA ASP A 239 -15.61 -0.32 9.83
C ASP A 239 -16.15 1.03 9.33
N LEU A 240 -15.43 1.68 8.41
CA LEU A 240 -15.88 2.93 7.78
C LEU A 240 -17.14 2.75 6.92
N ILE A 241 -17.23 1.65 6.15
CA ILE A 241 -18.41 1.33 5.32
C ILE A 241 -19.64 1.07 6.20
N GLN A 242 -19.51 0.30 7.28
CA GLN A 242 -20.61 0.02 8.21
C GLN A 242 -21.10 1.31 8.88
N ARG A 243 -20.19 2.18 9.36
CA ARG A 243 -20.54 3.50 9.91
C ARG A 243 -21.23 4.42 8.91
N ALA A 244 -20.92 4.28 7.62
CA ALA A 244 -21.54 5.02 6.53
C ALA A 244 -22.88 4.41 6.04
N GLY A 245 -23.43 3.40 6.73
CA GLY A 245 -24.73 2.78 6.42
C GLY A 245 -24.65 1.36 5.83
N GLY A 246 -23.44 0.81 5.68
CA GLY A 246 -23.22 -0.58 5.28
C GLY A 246 -23.95 -0.97 4.00
N ALA A 247 -24.64 -2.11 4.03
CA ALA A 247 -25.34 -2.69 2.90
C ALA A 247 -26.57 -1.89 2.40
N GLU A 248 -27.00 -0.84 3.11
CA GLU A 248 -28.04 0.10 2.66
C GLU A 248 -27.45 1.31 1.91
N ALA A 249 -26.15 1.57 2.05
CA ALA A 249 -25.43 2.67 1.40
C ALA A 249 -24.53 2.21 0.24
N TYR A 250 -24.06 0.96 0.28
CA TYR A 250 -23.12 0.39 -0.69
C TYR A 250 -23.59 -0.95 -1.23
N ARG A 251 -23.32 -1.21 -2.51
CA ARG A 251 -23.46 -2.54 -3.13
C ARG A 251 -22.09 -3.23 -3.05
N VAL A 252 -21.92 -4.17 -2.12
CA VAL A 252 -20.65 -4.87 -1.95
C VAL A 252 -20.56 -6.04 -2.92
N VAL A 253 -19.73 -5.88 -3.95
CA VAL A 253 -19.60 -6.84 -5.06
C VAL A 253 -18.72 -8.03 -4.65
N ALA A 254 -17.54 -7.77 -4.09
CA ALA A 254 -16.64 -8.80 -3.60
C ALA A 254 -15.97 -8.41 -2.28
N LEU A 255 -15.83 -9.38 -1.37
CA LEU A 255 -14.88 -9.36 -0.26
C LEU A 255 -13.91 -10.53 -0.43
N THR A 256 -12.61 -10.32 -0.24
CA THR A 256 -11.64 -11.41 -0.13
C THR A 256 -10.92 -11.38 1.21
N GLY A 257 -10.60 -12.54 1.77
CA GLY A 257 -9.82 -12.67 3.00
C GLY A 257 -8.66 -13.64 2.82
N GLY A 258 -7.72 -13.62 3.78
CA GLY A 258 -6.66 -14.64 3.88
C GLY A 258 -7.23 -15.96 4.42
N ARG A 259 -6.63 -16.50 5.49
CA ARG A 259 -7.13 -17.71 6.18
C ARG A 259 -8.20 -17.45 7.26
N ASN A 260 -8.51 -16.21 7.61
CA ASN A 260 -9.55 -15.90 8.62
C ASN A 260 -10.98 -16.04 8.03
N VAL A 261 -11.36 -17.28 7.73
CA VAL A 261 -12.64 -17.67 7.11
C VAL A 261 -13.85 -17.26 7.96
N ALA A 262 -13.72 -17.40 9.29
CA ALA A 262 -14.74 -16.98 10.24
C ALA A 262 -15.08 -15.49 10.07
N ARG A 263 -14.06 -14.64 10.11
CA ARG A 263 -14.22 -13.18 10.01
C ARG A 263 -14.70 -12.74 8.63
N LEU A 264 -14.18 -13.34 7.56
CA LEU A 264 -14.64 -13.09 6.20
C LEU A 264 -16.15 -13.37 6.05
N ALA A 265 -16.64 -14.47 6.63
CA ALA A 265 -18.05 -14.83 6.59
C ALA A 265 -18.94 -13.86 7.39
N GLU A 266 -18.49 -13.38 8.54
CA GLU A 266 -19.19 -12.32 9.30
C GLU A 266 -19.35 -11.05 8.48
N MET A 267 -18.24 -10.54 7.93
CA MET A 267 -18.22 -9.31 7.12
C MET A 267 -19.15 -9.43 5.91
N ALA A 268 -19.06 -10.53 5.17
CA ALA A 268 -19.84 -10.74 3.96
C ALA A 268 -21.35 -10.82 4.23
N ARG A 269 -21.76 -11.41 5.37
CA ARG A 269 -23.16 -11.44 5.80
C ARG A 269 -23.63 -10.05 6.25
N ALA A 270 -22.84 -9.33 7.05
CA ALA A 270 -23.18 -7.99 7.53
C ALA A 270 -23.28 -6.96 6.38
N LEU A 271 -22.44 -7.11 5.35
CA LEU A 271 -22.42 -6.25 4.17
C LEU A 271 -23.28 -6.74 2.99
N ARG A 272 -23.93 -7.90 3.11
CA ARG A 272 -24.72 -8.56 2.04
C ARG A 272 -23.93 -8.66 0.71
N ALA A 273 -22.68 -9.11 0.80
CA ALA A 273 -21.78 -9.17 -0.35
C ALA A 273 -22.26 -10.16 -1.43
N GLU A 274 -22.01 -9.86 -2.71
CA GLU A 274 -22.39 -10.79 -3.80
C GLU A 274 -21.48 -12.03 -3.85
N VAL A 275 -20.18 -11.87 -3.58
CA VAL A 275 -19.23 -12.98 -3.36
C VAL A 275 -18.27 -12.70 -2.20
N ALA A 276 -17.93 -13.76 -1.47
CA ALA A 276 -16.81 -13.83 -0.54
C ALA A 276 -15.78 -14.87 -1.03
N VAL A 277 -14.50 -14.52 -1.01
CA VAL A 277 -13.41 -15.38 -1.49
C VAL A 277 -12.34 -15.60 -0.41
N CYS A 278 -12.09 -16.85 -0.04
CA CYS A 278 -10.94 -17.22 0.78
C CYS A 278 -9.70 -17.36 -0.11
N GLY A 279 -8.58 -16.70 0.23
CA GLY A 279 -7.35 -16.81 -0.55
C GLY A 279 -6.77 -18.22 -0.56
N ASP A 280 -6.80 -18.87 0.61
CA ASP A 280 -6.49 -20.29 0.74
C ASP A 280 -7.65 -21.15 0.20
N ALA A 281 -7.36 -22.05 -0.75
CA ALA A 281 -8.32 -22.99 -1.30
C ALA A 281 -8.90 -23.96 -0.24
N SER A 282 -8.16 -24.25 0.84
CA SER A 282 -8.59 -25.14 1.92
C SER A 282 -9.85 -24.63 2.65
N GLY A 283 -9.95 -23.31 2.82
CA GLY A 283 -11.03 -22.64 3.54
C GLY A 283 -12.40 -22.65 2.84
N PHE A 284 -12.49 -23.15 1.60
CA PHE A 284 -13.73 -23.16 0.81
C PHE A 284 -14.91 -23.85 1.52
N ALA A 285 -14.66 -25.01 2.13
CA ALA A 285 -15.71 -25.83 2.73
C ALA A 285 -16.38 -25.11 3.91
N GLU A 286 -15.55 -24.54 4.79
CA GLU A 286 -15.97 -23.75 5.96
C GLU A 286 -16.63 -22.43 5.53
N LEU A 287 -16.07 -21.70 4.56
CA LEU A 287 -16.65 -20.44 4.09
C LEU A 287 -18.07 -20.66 3.54
N ARG A 288 -18.25 -21.72 2.74
CA ARG A 288 -19.55 -22.11 2.19
C ARG A 288 -20.56 -22.50 3.29
N GLU A 289 -20.11 -23.16 4.36
CA GLU A 289 -20.97 -23.52 5.49
C GLU A 289 -21.39 -22.27 6.29
N ARG A 290 -20.44 -21.40 6.66
CA ARG A 290 -20.72 -20.16 7.41
C ARG A 290 -21.60 -19.17 6.65
N LEU A 291 -21.63 -19.24 5.32
CA LEU A 291 -22.48 -18.43 4.44
C LEU A 291 -23.81 -19.10 4.06
N ALA A 292 -24.12 -20.30 4.56
CA ALA A 292 -25.38 -20.98 4.27
C ALA A 292 -26.60 -20.10 4.63
N GLY A 293 -27.56 -20.00 3.71
CA GLY A 293 -28.77 -19.18 3.87
C GLY A 293 -28.57 -17.67 3.78
N SER A 294 -27.34 -17.16 3.58
CA SER A 294 -27.07 -15.71 3.50
C SER A 294 -27.32 -15.08 2.12
N GLY A 295 -27.31 -15.87 1.06
CA GLY A 295 -27.33 -15.40 -0.33
C GLY A 295 -25.97 -15.00 -0.91
N VAL A 296 -24.93 -14.86 -0.06
CA VAL A 296 -23.54 -14.60 -0.49
C VAL A 296 -22.97 -15.82 -1.22
N GLN A 297 -22.32 -15.62 -2.37
CA GLN A 297 -21.58 -16.69 -3.06
C GLN A 297 -20.27 -16.97 -2.32
N ALA A 298 -19.93 -18.24 -2.08
CA ALA A 298 -18.62 -18.64 -1.57
C ALA A 298 -17.72 -19.10 -2.73
N ALA A 299 -16.45 -18.68 -2.72
CA ALA A 299 -15.40 -19.20 -3.58
C ALA A 299 -14.05 -19.23 -2.82
N ALA A 300 -13.02 -19.86 -3.37
CA ALA A 300 -11.69 -19.85 -2.77
C ALA A 300 -10.58 -20.06 -3.81
N GLY A 301 -9.34 -19.73 -3.42
CA GLY A 301 -8.14 -19.84 -4.26
C GLY A 301 -7.82 -18.56 -5.05
N PRO A 302 -6.60 -18.46 -5.59
CA PRO A 302 -6.13 -17.26 -6.30
C PRO A 302 -6.89 -17.00 -7.61
N GLU A 303 -7.31 -18.04 -8.32
CA GLU A 303 -8.16 -17.89 -9.52
C GLU A 303 -9.50 -17.23 -9.17
N ALA A 304 -10.11 -17.61 -8.04
CA ALA A 304 -11.37 -17.01 -7.58
C ALA A 304 -11.19 -15.55 -7.12
N ILE A 305 -10.03 -15.18 -6.57
CA ILE A 305 -9.68 -13.79 -6.29
C ILE A 305 -9.58 -13.00 -7.61
N ALA A 306 -8.96 -13.59 -8.62
CA ALA A 306 -8.82 -12.96 -9.93
C ALA A 306 -10.17 -12.81 -10.66
N GLU A 307 -11.04 -13.83 -10.62
CA GLU A 307 -12.43 -13.76 -11.13
C GLU A 307 -13.29 -12.73 -10.36
N ALA A 308 -13.07 -12.57 -9.06
CA ALA A 308 -13.74 -11.54 -8.27
C ALA A 308 -13.32 -10.12 -8.67
N ALA A 309 -12.09 -9.94 -9.18
CA ALA A 309 -11.61 -8.66 -9.72
C ALA A 309 -12.13 -8.35 -11.14
N ASP A 310 -12.55 -9.38 -11.90
CA ASP A 310 -13.28 -9.18 -13.16
C ASP A 310 -14.76 -8.75 -12.95
N ARG A 311 -15.25 -8.74 -11.70
CA ARG A 311 -16.57 -8.18 -11.38
C ARG A 311 -16.49 -6.65 -11.26
N PRO A 312 -17.25 -5.87 -12.05
CA PRO A 312 -17.12 -4.41 -12.06
C PRO A 312 -17.66 -3.77 -10.78
N ALA A 313 -16.85 -2.92 -10.17
CA ALA A 313 -17.18 -2.07 -9.02
C ALA A 313 -16.67 -0.63 -9.24
N ASP A 314 -17.40 0.38 -8.76
CA ASP A 314 -17.04 1.80 -8.91
C ASP A 314 -15.79 2.20 -8.11
N TRP A 315 -15.50 1.45 -7.03
CA TRP A 315 -14.34 1.64 -6.17
C TRP A 315 -13.85 0.31 -5.60
N VAL A 316 -12.54 0.08 -5.65
CA VAL A 316 -11.91 -1.18 -5.24
C VAL A 316 -10.80 -0.86 -4.25
N MET A 317 -10.84 -1.45 -3.04
CA MET A 317 -9.72 -1.46 -2.11
C MET A 317 -8.79 -2.63 -2.46
N SER A 318 -7.52 -2.33 -2.75
CA SER A 318 -6.45 -3.33 -2.87
C SER A 318 -5.55 -3.29 -1.64
N ALA A 319 -5.82 -4.23 -0.72
CA ALA A 319 -5.14 -4.40 0.56
C ALA A 319 -4.68 -5.86 0.80
N ILE A 320 -4.53 -6.66 -0.26
CA ILE A 320 -3.78 -7.92 -0.20
C ILE A 320 -2.28 -7.57 -0.10
N VAL A 321 -1.56 -8.19 0.83
CA VAL A 321 -0.13 -7.94 1.08
C VAL A 321 0.75 -8.60 0.00
N GLY A 322 1.91 -8.01 -0.30
CA GLY A 322 2.91 -8.59 -1.20
C GLY A 322 2.49 -8.65 -2.66
N ALA A 323 3.17 -9.51 -3.44
CA ALA A 323 2.94 -9.66 -4.88
C ALA A 323 1.55 -10.22 -5.24
N ALA A 324 0.87 -10.90 -4.31
CA ALA A 324 -0.47 -11.47 -4.52
C ALA A 324 -1.56 -10.41 -4.83
N GLY A 325 -1.34 -9.14 -4.49
CA GLY A 325 -2.23 -8.03 -4.85
C GLY A 325 -2.18 -7.61 -6.33
N LEU A 326 -1.13 -7.98 -7.07
CA LEU A 326 -0.91 -7.55 -8.46
C LEU A 326 -2.04 -7.98 -9.40
N VAL A 327 -2.30 -9.29 -9.51
CA VAL A 327 -3.27 -9.85 -10.47
C VAL A 327 -4.68 -9.27 -10.29
N PRO A 328 -5.28 -9.23 -9.08
CA PRO A 328 -6.57 -8.56 -8.90
C PRO A 328 -6.49 -7.04 -9.09
N GLY A 329 -5.37 -6.38 -8.77
CA GLY A 329 -5.15 -4.96 -9.04
C GLY A 329 -5.24 -4.62 -10.53
N PHE A 330 -4.48 -5.31 -11.37
CA PHE A 330 -4.53 -5.14 -12.84
C PHE A 330 -5.91 -5.44 -13.42
N ARG A 331 -6.58 -6.53 -12.98
CA ARG A 331 -7.95 -6.85 -13.43
C ARG A 331 -8.96 -5.77 -13.02
N ALA A 332 -8.86 -5.23 -11.80
CA ALA A 332 -9.75 -4.16 -11.33
C ALA A 332 -9.60 -2.85 -12.13
N LEU A 333 -8.38 -2.50 -12.58
CA LEU A 333 -8.15 -1.29 -13.38
C LEU A 333 -8.87 -1.33 -14.73
N ARG A 334 -9.08 -2.53 -15.31
CA ARG A 334 -9.69 -2.70 -16.65
C ARG A 334 -11.12 -2.15 -16.75
N HIS A 335 -11.81 -2.00 -15.63
CA HIS A 335 -13.16 -1.43 -15.57
C HIS A 335 -13.21 0.09 -15.72
N GLY A 336 -12.06 0.79 -15.70
CA GLY A 336 -12.01 2.26 -15.80
C GLY A 336 -12.61 2.96 -14.57
N ARG A 337 -12.36 2.41 -13.37
CA ARG A 337 -12.93 2.83 -12.09
C ARG A 337 -11.85 3.24 -11.08
N THR A 338 -12.21 3.38 -9.81
CA THR A 338 -11.26 3.82 -8.76
C THR A 338 -10.59 2.61 -8.11
N LEU A 339 -9.26 2.55 -8.09
CA LEU A 339 -8.47 1.61 -7.28
C LEU A 339 -7.84 2.38 -6.10
N ALA A 340 -8.37 2.18 -4.90
CA ALA A 340 -7.75 2.61 -3.67
C ALA A 340 -6.67 1.60 -3.29
N LEU A 341 -5.40 1.99 -3.41
CA LEU A 341 -4.24 1.10 -3.32
C LEU A 341 -3.50 1.27 -1.98
N ALA A 342 -3.52 0.23 -1.16
CA ALA A 342 -2.73 0.11 0.08
C ALA A 342 -1.54 -0.86 -0.07
N ASN A 343 -1.61 -1.76 -1.04
CA ASN A 343 -0.55 -2.69 -1.42
C ASN A 343 0.58 -1.97 -2.18
N LYS A 344 1.48 -1.33 -1.43
CA LYS A 344 2.67 -0.64 -1.94
C LYS A 344 3.54 -1.50 -2.84
N GLU A 345 3.58 -2.81 -2.57
CA GLU A 345 4.33 -3.79 -3.34
C GLU A 345 3.88 -3.84 -4.82
N SER A 346 2.61 -3.55 -5.14
CA SER A 346 2.16 -3.43 -6.54
C SER A 346 2.86 -2.29 -7.30
N LEU A 347 3.12 -1.15 -6.64
CA LEU A 347 3.84 -0.02 -7.25
C LEU A 347 5.35 -0.24 -7.25
N VAL A 348 5.91 -0.87 -6.22
CA VAL A 348 7.34 -1.24 -6.17
C VAL A 348 7.71 -2.25 -7.25
N THR A 349 6.88 -3.29 -7.45
CA THR A 349 7.20 -4.39 -8.37
C THR A 349 6.77 -4.13 -9.82
N ALA A 350 5.66 -3.41 -10.03
CA ALA A 350 5.05 -3.22 -11.35
C ALA A 350 4.63 -1.76 -11.67
N GLY A 351 5.07 -0.76 -10.91
CA GLY A 351 4.54 0.60 -10.96
C GLY A 351 4.33 1.21 -12.35
N PRO A 352 5.34 1.23 -13.24
CA PRO A 352 5.18 1.73 -14.61
C PRO A 352 4.13 0.97 -15.45
N LEU A 353 3.95 -0.34 -15.24
CA LEU A 353 2.90 -1.13 -15.89
C LEU A 353 1.53 -0.86 -15.28
N LEU A 354 1.44 -0.76 -13.95
CA LEU A 354 0.19 -0.52 -13.22
C LEU A 354 -0.41 0.85 -13.57
N LEU A 355 0.45 1.88 -13.66
CA LEU A 355 0.06 3.22 -14.10
C LEU A 355 -0.31 3.26 -15.59
N ALA A 356 0.35 2.47 -16.44
CA ALA A 356 -0.01 2.36 -17.85
C ALA A 356 -1.37 1.65 -18.06
N GLU A 357 -1.65 0.56 -17.34
CA GLU A 357 -2.95 -0.12 -17.36
C GLU A 357 -4.06 0.84 -16.89
N ALA A 358 -3.81 1.59 -15.81
CA ALA A 358 -4.75 2.59 -15.31
C ALA A 358 -5.04 3.69 -16.36
N ALA A 359 -4.00 4.23 -17.00
CA ALA A 359 -4.13 5.26 -18.03
C ALA A 359 -4.86 4.72 -19.29
N ALA A 360 -4.53 3.50 -19.73
CA ALA A 360 -5.16 2.86 -20.89
C ALA A 360 -6.66 2.64 -20.73
N HIS A 361 -7.11 2.35 -19.51
CA HIS A 361 -8.53 2.12 -19.17
C HIS A 361 -9.24 3.36 -18.59
N GLY A 362 -8.53 4.48 -18.39
CA GLY A 362 -9.09 5.68 -17.77
C GLY A 362 -9.45 5.52 -16.28
N ALA A 363 -8.83 4.55 -15.61
CA ALA A 363 -8.99 4.30 -14.18
C ALA A 363 -8.25 5.35 -13.33
N THR A 364 -8.62 5.46 -12.06
CA THR A 364 -7.99 6.36 -11.08
C THR A 364 -7.38 5.53 -9.96
N ILE A 365 -6.06 5.62 -9.75
CA ILE A 365 -5.42 5.06 -8.56
C ILE A 365 -5.38 6.14 -7.48
N LEU A 366 -5.82 5.80 -6.26
CA LEU A 366 -5.75 6.65 -5.08
C LEU A 366 -4.85 5.99 -4.02
N PRO A 367 -3.81 6.67 -3.51
CA PRO A 367 -2.93 6.09 -2.49
C PRO A 367 -3.63 6.03 -1.13
N VAL A 368 -3.59 4.84 -0.52
CA VAL A 368 -4.13 4.55 0.82
C VAL A 368 -3.01 4.42 1.86
N ASP A 369 -1.78 4.16 1.44
CA ASP A 369 -0.62 4.23 2.35
C ASP A 369 -0.47 5.63 2.94
N SER A 370 -0.09 5.73 4.21
CA SER A 370 -0.34 6.95 5.01
C SER A 370 0.44 8.17 4.46
N GLU A 371 1.67 7.91 4.06
CA GLU A 371 2.65 8.81 3.49
C GLU A 371 2.22 9.33 2.11
N HIS A 372 1.86 8.44 1.19
CA HIS A 372 1.50 8.82 -0.19
C HIS A 372 0.11 9.43 -0.24
N SER A 373 -0.79 9.03 0.66
CA SER A 373 -2.07 9.71 0.87
C SER A 373 -1.86 11.13 1.44
N ALA A 374 -0.84 11.33 2.28
CA ALA A 374 -0.42 12.65 2.74
C ALA A 374 0.18 13.51 1.61
N VAL A 375 1.08 12.95 0.79
CA VAL A 375 1.67 13.64 -0.39
C VAL A 375 0.60 14.01 -1.40
N PHE A 376 -0.29 13.08 -1.78
CA PHE A 376 -1.41 13.31 -2.70
C PHE A 376 -2.33 14.45 -2.20
N GLN A 377 -2.60 14.50 -0.89
CA GLN A 377 -3.37 15.57 -0.28
C GLN A 377 -2.63 16.93 -0.29
N ALA A 378 -1.31 16.93 -0.10
CA ALA A 378 -0.48 18.14 -0.22
C ALA A 378 -0.37 18.66 -1.67
N LEU A 379 -0.39 17.76 -2.66
CA LEU A 379 -0.41 18.09 -4.09
C LEU A 379 -1.80 18.49 -4.64
N THR A 380 -2.85 18.51 -3.80
CA THR A 380 -4.23 18.76 -4.26
C THR A 380 -4.44 20.23 -4.67
N GLY A 381 -4.21 20.52 -5.94
CA GLY A 381 -4.32 21.85 -6.56
C GLY A 381 -3.06 22.28 -7.32
N GLU A 382 -1.93 21.65 -7.00
CA GLU A 382 -0.61 21.99 -7.52
C GLU A 382 -0.24 21.24 -8.82
N ASP A 383 0.88 21.63 -9.44
CA ASP A 383 1.50 20.88 -10.52
C ASP A 383 2.78 20.19 -10.02
N ILE A 384 3.03 18.96 -10.47
CA ILE A 384 4.21 18.18 -10.09
C ILE A 384 5.53 18.88 -10.47
N SER A 385 5.52 19.74 -11.50
CA SER A 385 6.69 20.55 -11.90
C SER A 385 6.99 21.74 -10.98
N ALA A 386 6.15 22.03 -9.97
CA ALA A 386 6.46 22.97 -8.90
C ALA A 386 7.20 22.31 -7.72
N VAL A 387 7.24 20.98 -7.66
CA VAL A 387 7.79 20.21 -6.54
C VAL A 387 9.31 20.13 -6.63
N GLU A 388 9.98 20.67 -5.62
CA GLU A 388 11.41 20.45 -5.41
C GLU A 388 11.68 19.03 -4.91
N ARG A 389 10.98 18.63 -3.83
CA ARG A 389 11.21 17.35 -3.14
C ARG A 389 9.97 16.87 -2.38
N ILE A 390 9.87 15.55 -2.24
CA ILE A 390 8.91 14.85 -1.40
C ILE A 390 9.67 14.31 -0.19
N ILE A 391 9.20 14.64 1.03
CA ILE A 391 9.86 14.29 2.28
C ILE A 391 8.99 13.28 3.03
N LEU A 392 9.41 12.03 3.00
CA LEU A 392 8.73 10.90 3.64
C LEU A 392 9.15 10.81 5.11
N THR A 393 8.21 11.11 6.00
CA THR A 393 8.38 10.93 7.46
C THR A 393 8.36 9.46 7.83
N ALA A 394 9.15 9.04 8.82
CA ALA A 394 9.24 7.65 9.28
C ALA A 394 9.24 7.57 10.81
N SER A 395 8.51 6.62 11.41
CA SER A 395 8.53 6.42 12.87
C SER A 395 9.92 6.03 13.41
N GLY A 396 10.73 5.37 12.58
CA GLY A 396 12.00 4.72 12.90
C GLY A 396 11.86 3.31 13.52
N GLY A 397 10.64 2.85 13.78
CA GLY A 397 10.33 1.53 14.31
C GLY A 397 10.70 1.30 15.79
N ALA A 398 10.68 0.03 16.23
CA ALA A 398 10.93 -0.35 17.63
C ALA A 398 12.39 -0.18 18.07
N LEU A 399 13.34 -0.61 17.23
CA LEU A 399 14.79 -0.66 17.54
C LEU A 399 15.51 0.68 17.24
N ARG A 400 14.73 1.76 17.09
CA ARG A 400 15.15 3.07 16.58
C ARG A 400 16.28 3.73 17.36
N ASP A 401 16.21 3.64 18.70
CA ASP A 401 17.09 4.36 19.63
C ASP A 401 18.08 3.43 20.35
N TRP A 402 18.20 2.18 19.89
CA TRP A 402 19.16 1.18 20.40
C TRP A 402 20.61 1.47 19.96
N PRO A 403 21.65 1.00 20.70
CA PRO A 403 23.02 0.95 20.18
C PRO A 403 23.14 0.09 18.92
N LEU A 404 24.01 0.46 17.97
CA LEU A 404 24.17 -0.26 16.69
C LEU A 404 24.59 -1.72 16.89
N GLU A 405 25.48 -1.95 17.85
CA GLU A 405 26.00 -3.25 18.25
C GLU A 405 24.95 -4.17 18.92
N ALA A 406 23.81 -3.62 19.36
CA ALA A 406 22.69 -4.38 19.87
C ALA A 406 21.77 -4.89 18.75
N LEU A 407 21.64 -4.15 17.65
CA LEU A 407 20.75 -4.49 16.52
C LEU A 407 21.10 -5.85 15.89
N ALA A 408 22.38 -6.20 15.83
CA ALA A 408 22.85 -7.49 15.32
C ALA A 408 22.36 -8.70 16.14
N LYS A 409 21.85 -8.46 17.36
CA LYS A 409 21.35 -9.47 18.30
C LYS A 409 19.84 -9.37 18.54
N ALA A 410 19.15 -8.40 17.94
CA ALA A 410 17.74 -8.16 18.18
C ALA A 410 16.88 -9.35 17.73
N THR A 411 15.97 -9.77 18.60
CA THR A 411 15.04 -10.89 18.38
C THR A 411 13.75 -10.43 17.69
N VAL A 412 12.98 -11.38 17.17
CA VAL A 412 11.63 -11.16 16.61
C VAL A 412 10.75 -10.42 17.62
N THR A 413 10.71 -10.87 18.88
CA THR A 413 9.89 -10.27 19.94
C THR A 413 10.23 -8.80 20.21
N GLU A 414 11.50 -8.43 20.15
CA GLU A 414 11.96 -7.04 20.35
C GLU A 414 11.69 -6.17 19.12
N ALA A 415 11.82 -6.71 17.92
CA ALA A 415 11.45 -6.03 16.68
C ALA A 415 9.94 -5.77 16.56
N LEU A 416 9.11 -6.62 17.16
CA LEU A 416 7.64 -6.50 17.18
C LEU A 416 7.09 -5.42 18.16
N ALA A 417 7.92 -4.84 19.02
CA ALA A 417 7.50 -3.86 20.04
C ALA A 417 7.31 -2.43 19.47
N HIS A 418 6.41 -2.25 18.50
CA HIS A 418 6.22 -0.95 17.83
C HIS A 418 5.58 0.11 18.76
N PRO A 419 6.14 1.33 18.87
CA PRO A 419 5.66 2.33 19.83
C PRO A 419 4.32 3.02 19.43
N ASN A 420 4.10 3.29 18.14
CA ASN A 420 3.04 4.23 17.71
C ASN A 420 1.81 3.60 17.02
N TRP A 421 1.92 2.35 16.56
CA TRP A 421 0.98 1.76 15.59
C TRP A 421 0.74 0.28 15.93
N ALA A 422 -0.53 -0.13 15.96
CA ALA A 422 -0.91 -1.54 16.02
C ALA A 422 -1.02 -2.10 14.58
N MET A 423 -0.11 -3.00 14.21
CA MET A 423 0.03 -3.51 12.84
C MET A 423 0.35 -5.02 12.84
N GLY A 424 0.24 -5.66 11.68
CA GLY A 424 0.66 -7.06 11.51
C GLY A 424 2.17 -7.25 11.73
N GLN A 425 2.58 -8.50 11.98
CA GLN A 425 3.96 -8.81 12.36
C GLN A 425 4.98 -8.40 11.28
N ARG A 426 4.69 -8.69 10.00
CA ARG A 426 5.59 -8.44 8.86
C ARG A 426 5.89 -6.94 8.70
N ILE A 427 4.86 -6.10 8.57
CA ILE A 427 5.00 -4.64 8.45
C ILE A 427 5.65 -4.01 9.69
N THR A 428 5.49 -4.62 10.88
CA THR A 428 6.14 -4.15 12.10
C THR A 428 7.66 -4.33 12.05
N ILE A 429 8.14 -5.49 11.59
CA ILE A 429 9.58 -5.75 11.42
C ILE A 429 10.15 -4.96 10.24
N ASP A 430 9.38 -4.79 9.16
CA ASP A 430 9.72 -3.89 8.05
C ASP A 430 9.80 -2.42 8.51
N SER A 431 9.01 -2.00 9.50
CA SER A 431 9.16 -0.69 10.16
C SER A 431 10.43 -0.63 11.04
N ALA A 432 10.69 -1.64 11.85
CA ALA A 432 11.91 -1.72 12.68
C ALA A 432 13.21 -1.67 11.85
N SER A 433 13.23 -2.30 10.67
CA SER A 433 14.37 -2.38 9.75
C SER A 433 14.40 -1.26 8.69
N MET A 434 13.38 -0.41 8.63
CA MET A 434 13.10 0.53 7.54
C MET A 434 12.92 -0.11 6.15
N PHE A 435 12.72 -1.42 6.03
CA PHE A 435 12.26 -2.03 4.77
C PHE A 435 10.88 -1.51 4.32
N ASN A 436 9.99 -1.16 5.25
CA ASN A 436 8.71 -0.51 4.93
C ASN A 436 8.97 0.82 4.23
N LYS A 437 9.78 1.69 4.85
CA LYS A 437 10.17 2.99 4.30
C LYS A 437 10.96 2.87 2.98
N ALA A 438 11.73 1.79 2.80
CA ALA A 438 12.45 1.48 1.57
C ALA A 438 11.49 1.18 0.39
N LEU A 439 10.42 0.40 0.63
CA LEU A 439 9.35 0.19 -0.37
C LEU A 439 8.67 1.52 -0.72
N GLU A 440 8.29 2.31 0.28
CA GLU A 440 7.55 3.57 0.12
C GLU A 440 8.35 4.64 -0.63
N VAL A 441 9.68 4.64 -0.50
CA VAL A 441 10.61 5.47 -1.28
C VAL A 441 10.54 5.12 -2.77
N ILE A 442 10.58 3.83 -3.12
CA ILE A 442 10.46 3.35 -4.50
C ILE A 442 9.05 3.65 -5.04
N GLU A 443 8.01 3.38 -4.25
CA GLU A 443 6.61 3.68 -4.58
C GLU A 443 6.39 5.17 -4.85
N THR A 444 6.96 6.07 -4.03
CA THR A 444 6.90 7.53 -4.24
C THR A 444 7.47 7.92 -5.59
N ARG A 445 8.60 7.32 -5.95
CA ARG A 445 9.31 7.53 -7.22
C ARG A 445 8.52 7.03 -8.43
N GLU A 446 7.87 5.87 -8.34
CA GLU A 446 7.02 5.38 -9.43
C GLU A 446 5.68 6.11 -9.52
N PHE A 447 5.00 6.34 -8.39
CA PHE A 447 3.62 6.87 -8.36
C PHE A 447 3.54 8.36 -8.69
N PHE A 448 4.44 9.19 -8.16
CA PHE A 448 4.47 10.63 -8.42
C PHE A 448 5.39 11.01 -9.60
N GLY A 449 6.16 10.06 -10.14
CA GLY A 449 7.03 10.27 -11.30
C GLY A 449 8.27 11.15 -11.06
N VAL A 450 8.64 11.37 -9.79
CA VAL A 450 9.77 12.21 -9.38
C VAL A 450 11.13 11.52 -9.55
N ALA A 451 12.21 12.29 -9.58
CA ALA A 451 13.57 11.72 -9.60
C ALA A 451 13.99 11.15 -8.22
N PRO A 452 14.87 10.12 -8.16
CA PRO A 452 15.33 9.52 -6.90
C PRO A 452 15.94 10.51 -5.89
N GLU A 453 16.53 11.60 -6.40
CA GLU A 453 17.16 12.68 -5.64
C GLU A 453 16.12 13.60 -4.98
N GLN A 454 14.89 13.65 -5.51
CA GLN A 454 13.77 14.41 -4.96
C GLN A 454 13.05 13.67 -3.82
N VAL A 455 13.38 12.39 -3.57
CA VAL A 455 12.78 11.61 -2.47
C VAL A 455 13.69 11.64 -1.26
N GLU A 456 13.26 12.36 -0.21
CA GLU A 456 13.93 12.48 1.08
C GLU A 456 13.23 11.58 2.12
N VAL A 457 13.99 11.06 3.09
CA VAL A 457 13.45 10.32 4.24
C VAL A 457 13.90 11.01 5.51
N ILE A 458 12.96 11.27 6.42
CA ILE A 458 13.23 11.91 7.71
C ILE A 458 12.59 11.11 8.85
N ILE A 459 13.33 10.85 9.93
CA ILE A 459 12.76 10.17 11.10
C ILE A 459 11.95 11.20 11.88
N HIS A 460 10.66 10.93 12.05
CA HIS A 460 9.68 11.71 12.80
C HIS A 460 9.03 10.79 13.87
N PRO A 461 9.62 10.74 15.09
CA PRO A 461 9.23 9.82 16.16
C PRO A 461 7.76 9.86 16.58
N GLU A 462 7.08 11.00 16.45
CA GLU A 462 5.71 11.20 16.92
C GLU A 462 4.65 10.69 15.92
N SER A 463 5.00 10.51 14.64
CA SER A 463 4.09 10.06 13.57
C SER A 463 2.78 10.88 13.48
N LEU A 464 2.90 12.22 13.56
CA LEU A 464 1.80 13.18 13.47
C LEU A 464 1.84 14.02 12.18
N ILE A 465 3.03 14.26 11.63
CA ILE A 465 3.21 14.61 10.22
C ILE A 465 3.36 13.30 9.45
N HIS A 466 2.51 13.07 8.45
CA HIS A 466 2.46 11.79 7.72
C HIS A 466 3.28 11.83 6.43
N SER A 467 3.46 13.00 5.83
CA SER A 467 4.53 13.34 4.86
C SER A 467 4.45 14.83 4.49
N MET A 468 5.47 15.32 3.79
CA MET A 468 5.58 16.72 3.35
C MET A 468 6.01 16.83 1.88
N VAL A 469 5.64 17.95 1.24
CA VAL A 469 6.05 18.32 -0.12
C VAL A 469 6.69 19.70 -0.07
N GLY A 470 7.93 19.82 -0.54
CA GLY A 470 8.66 21.08 -0.70
C GLY A 470 8.59 21.57 -2.15
N PHE A 471 8.40 22.88 -2.33
CA PHE A 471 8.20 23.52 -3.63
C PHE A 471 9.36 24.46 -3.98
N HIS A 472 9.54 24.75 -5.26
CA HIS A 472 10.63 25.58 -5.79
C HIS A 472 10.64 27.06 -5.35
N ASP A 473 9.61 27.53 -4.64
CA ASP A 473 9.57 28.84 -3.99
C ASP A 473 10.10 28.82 -2.54
N GLY A 474 10.45 27.63 -2.02
CA GLY A 474 10.90 27.39 -0.65
C GLY A 474 9.77 27.07 0.33
N ALA A 475 8.50 27.02 -0.10
CA ALA A 475 7.39 26.59 0.74
C ALA A 475 7.41 25.07 0.97
N ILE A 476 6.84 24.64 2.11
CA ILE A 476 6.59 23.23 2.41
C ILE A 476 5.14 23.07 2.86
N MET A 477 4.41 22.16 2.22
CA MET A 477 3.08 21.72 2.66
C MET A 477 3.18 20.37 3.36
N ALA A 478 2.49 20.23 4.49
CA ALA A 478 2.51 19.05 5.33
C ALA A 478 1.07 18.55 5.57
N HIS A 479 0.85 17.23 5.47
CA HIS A 479 -0.39 16.62 5.96
C HIS A 479 -0.16 16.13 7.39
N MET A 480 -1.05 16.53 8.30
CA MET A 480 -1.00 16.18 9.72
C MET A 480 -2.29 15.49 10.17
N GLY A 481 -2.16 14.48 11.03
CA GLY A 481 -3.29 13.72 11.56
C GLY A 481 -2.90 12.87 12.76
N ALA A 482 -3.85 12.10 13.27
CA ALA A 482 -3.52 11.02 14.21
C ALA A 482 -2.90 9.83 13.43
N PRO A 483 -2.10 8.97 14.08
CA PRO A 483 -1.67 7.69 13.52
C PRO A 483 -2.85 6.70 13.49
N ASP A 484 -3.79 6.92 12.58
CA ASP A 484 -4.97 6.08 12.31
C ASP A 484 -5.19 6.01 10.79
N MET A 485 -5.09 4.81 10.21
CA MET A 485 -5.22 4.58 8.76
C MET A 485 -6.62 4.89 8.23
N ARG A 486 -7.64 5.04 9.09
CA ARG A 486 -8.93 5.61 8.70
C ARG A 486 -8.82 7.00 8.09
N HIS A 487 -7.75 7.77 8.35
CA HIS A 487 -7.49 9.03 7.65
C HIS A 487 -7.31 8.82 6.14
N SER A 488 -6.40 7.95 5.71
CA SER A 488 -6.08 7.72 4.30
C SER A 488 -7.12 6.85 3.61
N ILE A 489 -7.57 5.77 4.25
CA ILE A 489 -8.70 4.93 3.78
C ILE A 489 -9.95 5.80 3.60
N GLY A 490 -10.26 6.63 4.61
CA GLY A 490 -11.40 7.53 4.59
C GLY A 490 -11.28 8.64 3.54
N TYR A 491 -10.07 9.15 3.27
CA TYR A 491 -9.86 10.08 2.17
C TYR A 491 -10.06 9.39 0.81
N ALA A 492 -9.43 8.25 0.56
CA ALA A 492 -9.57 7.49 -0.69
C ALA A 492 -11.00 6.98 -0.94
N LEU A 493 -11.77 6.67 0.12
CA LEU A 493 -13.18 6.30 0.01
C LEU A 493 -14.06 7.50 -0.36
N ASN A 494 -13.82 8.69 0.19
CA ASN A 494 -14.68 9.86 0.01
C ASN A 494 -14.24 10.82 -1.11
N TRP A 495 -13.04 10.61 -1.68
CA TRP A 495 -12.44 11.44 -2.71
C TRP A 495 -13.40 11.73 -3.91
N PRO A 496 -13.43 12.97 -4.43
CA PRO A 496 -12.63 14.15 -4.04
C PRO A 496 -13.19 14.92 -2.84
N ALA A 497 -14.27 14.46 -2.20
CA ALA A 497 -14.85 15.12 -1.03
C ALA A 497 -14.14 14.71 0.28
N ARG A 498 -14.39 15.48 1.35
CA ARG A 498 -14.03 15.11 2.73
C ARG A 498 -15.31 14.96 3.55
N ASN A 499 -15.51 13.77 4.12
CA ASN A 499 -16.60 13.49 5.06
C ASN A 499 -16.06 13.33 6.49
N ALA A 500 -16.96 13.27 7.48
CA ALA A 500 -16.57 12.99 8.86
C ALA A 500 -16.03 11.55 8.99
N LEU A 501 -14.98 11.38 9.78
CA LEU A 501 -14.30 10.11 10.06
C LEU A 501 -14.15 9.94 11.58
N PRO A 502 -14.19 8.72 12.13
CA PRO A 502 -14.13 8.46 13.57
C PRO A 502 -12.68 8.48 14.10
N VAL A 503 -11.92 9.51 13.72
CA VAL A 503 -10.50 9.69 14.04
C VAL A 503 -10.32 10.77 15.12
N ALA A 504 -9.26 10.65 15.92
CA ALA A 504 -8.95 11.62 16.97
C ALA A 504 -8.69 13.02 16.38
N ARG A 505 -9.14 14.06 17.09
CA ARG A 505 -8.85 15.46 16.73
C ARG A 505 -7.52 15.87 17.35
N LEU A 506 -6.58 16.29 16.51
CA LEU A 506 -5.25 16.71 16.96
C LEU A 506 -5.33 18.04 17.72
N ASP A 507 -4.73 18.09 18.91
CA ASP A 507 -4.50 19.31 19.69
C ASP A 507 -3.00 19.58 19.75
N LEU A 508 -2.55 20.58 18.98
CA LEU A 508 -1.13 20.93 18.88
C LEU A 508 -0.55 21.49 20.19
N ALA A 509 -1.37 22.05 21.08
CA ALA A 509 -0.91 22.52 22.39
C ALA A 509 -0.68 21.36 23.37
N GLN A 510 -1.44 20.26 23.24
CA GLN A 510 -1.19 19.02 23.99
C GLN A 510 -0.02 18.21 23.41
N VAL A 511 0.17 18.22 22.08
CA VAL A 511 1.33 17.59 21.42
C VAL A 511 2.64 18.28 21.84
N ALA A 512 2.64 19.62 21.86
CA ALA A 512 3.73 20.52 22.25
C ALA A 512 5.05 20.43 21.46
N THR A 513 5.53 19.24 21.09
CA THR A 513 6.79 19.01 20.38
C THR A 513 6.59 18.07 19.19
N LEU A 514 7.28 18.35 18.08
CA LEU A 514 7.45 17.45 16.95
C LEU A 514 8.95 17.37 16.67
N THR A 515 9.54 16.18 16.62
CA THR A 515 10.97 16.02 16.39
C THR A 515 11.26 15.44 15.01
N PHE A 516 12.39 15.86 14.44
CA PHE A 516 12.83 15.48 13.11
C PHE A 516 14.34 15.24 13.13
N ARG A 517 14.80 14.14 12.52
CA ARG A 517 16.23 13.83 12.40
C ARG A 517 16.51 13.00 11.15
N ALA A 518 17.72 13.13 10.59
CA ALA A 518 18.13 12.32 9.46
C ALA A 518 18.20 10.82 9.83
N PRO A 519 17.87 9.90 8.90
CA PRO A 519 18.06 8.47 9.11
C PRO A 519 19.55 8.09 9.09
N ASP A 520 19.93 7.18 9.96
CA ASP A 520 21.25 6.55 9.99
C ASP A 520 21.29 5.39 8.97
N LEU A 521 22.08 5.53 7.91
CA LEU A 521 22.18 4.52 6.84
C LEU A 521 23.00 3.28 7.25
N THR A 522 23.79 3.35 8.33
CA THR A 522 24.45 2.18 8.92
C THR A 522 23.45 1.37 9.77
N ARG A 523 22.51 2.04 10.43
CA ARG A 523 21.35 1.42 11.09
C ARG A 523 20.33 0.85 10.11
N TYR A 524 20.10 1.54 9.00
CA TYR A 524 19.03 1.24 8.05
C TYR A 524 19.54 1.00 6.61
N PRO A 525 20.29 -0.09 6.33
CA PRO A 525 20.79 -0.37 4.98
C PRO A 525 19.70 -0.49 3.91
N ALA A 526 18.47 -0.86 4.29
CA ALA A 526 17.31 -0.91 3.39
C ALA A 526 17.06 0.43 2.65
N LEU A 527 17.34 1.57 3.29
CA LEU A 527 17.19 2.90 2.67
C LEU A 527 18.25 3.19 1.61
N ARG A 528 19.43 2.55 1.69
CA ARG A 528 20.43 2.56 0.62
C ARG A 528 19.98 1.68 -0.54
N LEU A 529 19.58 0.44 -0.25
CA LEU A 529 19.10 -0.52 -1.24
C LEU A 529 17.93 0.05 -2.08
N ALA A 530 17.00 0.78 -1.45
CA ALA A 530 15.93 1.48 -2.18
C ALA A 530 16.45 2.48 -3.24
N ARG A 531 17.52 3.22 -2.94
CA ARG A 531 18.11 4.17 -3.92
C ARG A 531 18.79 3.43 -5.08
N GLU A 532 19.43 2.30 -4.79
CA GLU A 532 20.05 1.44 -5.80
C GLU A 532 18.97 0.80 -6.71
N VAL A 533 17.86 0.32 -6.15
CA VAL A 533 16.69 -0.18 -6.89
C VAL A 533 16.10 0.90 -7.80
N MET A 534 15.85 2.11 -7.28
CA MET A 534 15.32 3.24 -8.06
C MET A 534 16.26 3.67 -9.20
N ALA A 535 17.57 3.62 -8.99
CA ALA A 535 18.57 3.95 -10.00
C ALA A 535 18.67 2.87 -11.09
N ARG A 536 18.58 1.59 -10.69
CA ARG A 536 18.67 0.43 -11.60
C ARG A 536 17.44 0.27 -12.50
N ARG A 537 16.25 0.48 -11.94
CA ARG A 537 14.95 0.23 -12.60
C ARG A 537 14.83 -1.23 -13.09
N GLY A 538 14.20 -1.45 -14.24
CA GLY A 538 13.93 -2.78 -14.78
C GLY A 538 13.08 -3.63 -13.85
N LEU A 539 13.41 -4.93 -13.75
CA LEU A 539 12.74 -5.87 -12.84
C LEU A 539 13.26 -5.81 -11.39
N CYS A 540 14.12 -4.83 -11.05
CA CYS A 540 14.77 -4.79 -9.74
C CYS A 540 13.80 -4.61 -8.56
N GLY A 541 12.71 -3.86 -8.74
CA GLY A 541 11.68 -3.72 -7.71
C GLY A 541 10.99 -5.05 -7.36
N ALA A 542 10.76 -5.91 -8.37
CA ALA A 542 10.25 -7.26 -8.17
C ALA A 542 11.23 -8.15 -7.39
N ALA A 543 12.50 -8.15 -7.80
CA ALA A 543 13.55 -8.90 -7.11
C ALA A 543 13.77 -8.43 -5.67
N PHE A 544 13.77 -7.12 -5.44
CA PHE A 544 13.91 -6.51 -4.11
C PHE A 544 12.76 -6.90 -3.18
N ASN A 545 11.51 -6.82 -3.65
CA ASN A 545 10.36 -7.17 -2.83
C ASN A 545 10.34 -8.66 -2.45
N ALA A 546 10.53 -9.55 -3.43
CA ALA A 546 10.61 -10.99 -3.22
C ALA A 546 11.74 -11.38 -2.26
N ALA A 547 12.94 -10.80 -2.44
CA ALA A 547 14.07 -11.05 -1.56
C ALA A 547 13.83 -10.52 -0.14
N LYS A 548 13.17 -9.36 -0.01
CA LYS A 548 12.79 -8.77 1.28
C LYS A 548 11.80 -9.65 2.03
N GLU A 549 10.76 -10.13 1.36
CA GLU A 549 9.77 -11.04 1.96
C GLU A 549 10.41 -12.35 2.44
N VAL A 550 11.25 -12.99 1.62
CA VAL A 550 11.92 -14.25 2.02
C VAL A 550 12.97 -14.02 3.11
N ALA A 551 13.70 -12.89 3.10
CA ALA A 551 14.63 -12.56 4.18
C ALA A 551 13.92 -12.32 5.52
N LEU A 552 12.75 -11.68 5.48
CA LEU A 552 11.88 -11.46 6.64
C LEU A 552 11.33 -12.79 7.18
N ASP A 553 10.85 -13.69 6.31
CA ASP A 553 10.36 -15.01 6.72
C ASP A 553 11.47 -15.88 7.32
N HIS A 554 12.69 -15.79 6.79
CA HIS A 554 13.86 -16.41 7.41
C HIS A 554 14.25 -15.78 8.76
N PHE A 555 14.01 -14.49 8.99
CA PHE A 555 14.20 -13.86 10.32
C PHE A 555 13.10 -14.29 11.32
N LEU A 556 11.84 -14.32 10.88
CA LEU A 556 10.70 -14.83 11.68
C LEU A 556 10.93 -16.29 12.12
N ALA A 557 11.45 -17.13 11.22
CA ALA A 557 11.83 -18.51 11.50
C ALA A 557 13.18 -18.67 12.27
N GLY A 558 13.85 -17.57 12.65
CA GLY A 558 15.12 -17.58 13.39
C GLY A 558 16.36 -18.00 12.58
N GLY A 559 16.23 -18.18 11.26
CA GLY A 559 17.31 -18.58 10.35
C GLY A 559 18.24 -17.43 9.93
N LEU A 560 17.82 -16.18 10.07
CA LEU A 560 18.66 -14.98 9.89
C LEU A 560 18.62 -14.10 11.14
N GLY A 561 19.68 -13.32 11.37
CA GLY A 561 19.65 -12.20 12.32
C GLY A 561 19.01 -10.94 11.73
N PHE A 562 18.52 -10.04 12.58
CA PHE A 562 17.82 -8.82 12.17
C PHE A 562 18.62 -7.98 11.14
N MET A 563 19.89 -7.69 11.42
CA MET A 563 20.76 -6.93 10.49
C MET A 563 21.18 -7.73 9.24
N GLU A 564 21.03 -9.06 9.24
CA GLU A 564 21.41 -9.91 8.09
C GLU A 564 20.34 -9.94 7.01
N MET A 565 19.09 -9.59 7.30
CA MET A 565 18.02 -9.49 6.31
C MET A 565 18.45 -8.60 5.13
N ALA A 566 19.04 -7.43 5.42
CA ALA A 566 19.55 -6.52 4.39
C ALA A 566 20.68 -7.14 3.55
N GLY A 567 21.60 -7.87 4.17
CA GLY A 567 22.67 -8.59 3.45
C GLY A 567 22.17 -9.77 2.62
N ALA A 568 21.06 -10.40 3.02
CA ALA A 568 20.40 -11.45 2.24
C ALA A 568 19.69 -10.85 1.00
N VAL A 569 19.02 -9.71 1.15
CA VAL A 569 18.44 -8.96 0.02
C VAL A 569 19.52 -8.51 -0.95
N GLU A 570 20.57 -7.85 -0.44
CA GLU A 570 21.69 -7.35 -1.24
C GLU A 570 22.35 -8.46 -2.06
N ALA A 571 22.76 -9.56 -1.43
CA ALA A 571 23.37 -10.69 -2.13
C ALA A 571 22.39 -11.40 -3.10
N THR A 572 21.08 -11.27 -2.91
CA THR A 572 20.08 -11.77 -3.87
C THR A 572 20.00 -10.88 -5.11
N LEU A 573 20.07 -9.55 -4.94
CA LEU A 573 20.13 -8.61 -6.06
C LEU A 573 21.44 -8.76 -6.84
N GLU A 574 22.58 -8.92 -6.17
CA GLU A 574 23.87 -9.22 -6.82
C GLU A 574 23.81 -10.53 -7.61
N ALA A 575 23.16 -11.57 -7.08
CA ALA A 575 23.05 -12.89 -7.71
C ALA A 575 21.99 -12.98 -8.83
N LEU A 576 21.30 -11.89 -9.16
CA LEU A 576 20.28 -11.77 -10.22
C LEU A 576 20.54 -10.56 -11.16
N ASP A 577 21.77 -10.04 -11.13
CA ASP A 577 22.17 -8.82 -11.84
C ASP A 577 21.85 -8.88 -13.36
N ALA A 578 22.16 -10.02 -13.99
CA ALA A 578 21.94 -10.23 -15.42
C ALA A 578 20.44 -10.41 -15.75
N GLU A 579 19.69 -11.10 -14.89
CA GLU A 579 18.29 -11.46 -15.09
C GLU A 579 17.32 -10.29 -14.86
N MET A 580 17.63 -9.36 -13.95
CA MET A 580 16.80 -8.17 -13.71
C MET A 580 16.79 -7.18 -14.89
N GLY A 581 17.88 -7.15 -15.66
CA GLY A 581 18.09 -6.18 -16.74
C GLY A 581 17.99 -4.72 -16.29
N SER A 582 17.74 -3.83 -17.26
CA SER A 582 17.52 -2.39 -17.07
C SER A 582 16.33 -1.82 -17.88
N ASN A 583 15.81 -2.59 -18.83
CA ASN A 583 14.59 -2.25 -19.57
C ASN A 583 13.36 -2.46 -18.67
N LEU A 584 12.35 -1.61 -18.79
CA LEU A 584 11.08 -1.80 -18.09
C LEU A 584 10.40 -3.11 -18.55
N PRO A 585 9.75 -3.86 -17.63
CA PRO A 585 8.96 -5.03 -18.01
C PRO A 585 7.88 -4.65 -19.02
N GLN A 586 7.53 -5.59 -19.90
CA GLN A 586 6.57 -5.39 -20.99
C GLN A 586 5.20 -5.99 -20.64
N ALA A 587 5.16 -6.98 -19.75
CA ALA A 587 3.94 -7.63 -19.27
C ALA A 587 4.02 -7.94 -17.76
N LEU A 588 2.87 -8.24 -17.15
CA LEU A 588 2.81 -8.63 -15.73
C LEU A 588 3.52 -9.97 -15.49
N GLU A 589 3.52 -10.84 -16.48
CA GLU A 589 4.22 -12.12 -16.51
C GLU A 589 5.74 -11.97 -16.30
N ASP A 590 6.36 -10.88 -16.77
CA ASP A 590 7.79 -10.59 -16.54
C ASP A 590 8.06 -10.34 -15.04
N VAL A 591 7.16 -9.59 -14.39
CA VAL A 591 7.24 -9.23 -12.97
C VAL A 591 7.07 -10.48 -12.10
N LEU A 592 6.05 -11.30 -12.40
CA LEU A 592 5.78 -12.55 -11.69
C LEU A 592 6.90 -13.59 -11.88
N ALA A 593 7.52 -13.64 -13.06
CA ALA A 593 8.67 -14.50 -13.31
C ALA A 593 9.91 -14.07 -12.51
N MET A 594 10.16 -12.76 -12.36
CA MET A 594 11.24 -12.26 -11.52
C MET A 594 10.97 -12.48 -10.03
N ASP A 595 9.76 -12.20 -9.55
CA ASP A 595 9.39 -12.43 -8.14
C ASP A 595 9.63 -13.90 -7.76
N HIS A 596 9.16 -14.86 -8.58
CA HIS A 596 9.41 -16.28 -8.35
C HIS A 596 10.91 -16.64 -8.35
N LEU A 597 11.68 -16.17 -9.33
CA LEU A 597 13.13 -16.40 -9.41
C LEU A 597 13.87 -15.83 -8.19
N ALA A 598 13.47 -14.65 -7.73
CA ALA A 598 14.02 -13.97 -6.58
C ALA A 598 13.66 -14.65 -5.25
N ARG A 599 12.43 -15.17 -5.09
CA ARG A 599 12.08 -16.00 -3.91
C ARG A 599 12.97 -17.24 -3.83
N VAL A 600 13.19 -17.93 -4.95
CA VAL A 600 14.06 -19.12 -5.02
C VAL A 600 15.50 -18.75 -4.63
N ARG A 601 16.09 -17.72 -5.25
CA ARG A 601 17.47 -17.29 -4.96
C ARG A 601 17.63 -16.77 -3.53
N ALA A 602 16.69 -15.98 -3.02
CA ALA A 602 16.72 -15.47 -1.64
C ALA A 602 16.70 -16.60 -0.62
N GLY A 603 15.91 -17.65 -0.86
CA GLY A 603 15.88 -18.83 -0.01
C GLY A 603 17.22 -19.58 0.00
N GLU A 604 17.93 -19.64 -1.12
CA GLU A 604 19.29 -20.20 -1.19
C GLU A 604 20.30 -19.35 -0.39
N VAL A 605 20.34 -18.04 -0.66
CA VAL A 605 21.21 -17.07 0.04
C VAL A 605 20.96 -17.09 1.55
N ALA A 606 19.70 -17.12 1.98
CA ALA A 606 19.34 -17.19 3.39
C ALA A 606 19.75 -18.52 4.04
N ARG A 607 19.56 -19.67 3.36
CA ARG A 607 20.02 -20.98 3.84
C ARG A 607 21.55 -21.10 3.91
N ASP A 608 22.29 -20.44 3.04
CA ASP A 608 23.76 -20.45 3.07
C ASP A 608 24.32 -19.54 4.16
N ARG A 609 23.70 -18.37 4.39
CA ARG A 609 23.97 -17.51 5.55
C ARG A 609 23.65 -18.25 6.87
N ALA A 610 22.49 -18.88 6.97
CA ALA A 610 22.08 -19.66 8.14
C ALA A 610 23.04 -20.82 8.47
N ARG A 611 23.61 -21.48 7.45
CA ARG A 611 24.62 -22.54 7.59
C ARG A 611 26.04 -22.05 7.91
N SER A 612 26.25 -20.73 7.91
CA SER A 612 27.54 -20.09 8.21
C SER A 612 27.60 -19.48 9.63
N ARG A 613 26.60 -19.81 10.47
CA ARG A 613 26.45 -19.39 11.87
C ARG A 613 26.72 -20.57 12.83
#